data_AF-A0A9R1S4U1-F1
#
_entry.id   AF-A0A9R1S4U1-F1
#
_cell.length_a   1.000
_cell.length_b   1.000
_cell.length_c   1.000
_cell.angle_alpha   90.00
_cell.angle_beta   90.00
_cell.angle_gamma   90.00
#
_symmetry.space_group_name_H-M   'P 1'
#
loop_
_entity.id
_entity.type
_entity.pdbx_description
1 polymer ?
#
loop_
_entity_poly.entity_id
_entity_poly.type
_entity_poly.pdbx_seq_one_letter_code
_entity_poly.pdbx_strand_id
1 'polypeptide(L)'
;MVMRRVRACLCVCRKLVSTKAMDNNGGLKCAIDHILEAEQKGEINEDNVLYIIENINVAAIETTLWSIEWGLAELVNHPEIQQKLRDEMDAVLGAGHQITEPDTHKLPYLQAVIKETLRLRMAIPLLVPHMNLHDAKLAGYNIPAESKILVNAWFLANNPEQWKRPDEFRPERFLEEEKHVEANGNDFRYLPFGVGRRSCPGIILALPILGITIGRLVQNFVLTPPPGQDKLDTTEKGGQFSLHILKHSTIVAKPRVF
;
A
#
# COMPACT_ATOMS: atom_id res chain seq x y z
N MET A 1 6.08 5.58 22.58
CA MET A 1 6.34 6.49 21.44
C MET A 1 5.06 6.80 20.65
N VAL A 2 4.22 5.80 20.35
CA VAL A 2 2.91 5.95 19.68
C VAL A 2 1.95 6.91 20.40
N MET A 3 1.72 6.76 21.73
CA MET A 3 0.83 7.66 22.49
C MET A 3 1.25 9.14 22.48
N ARG A 4 2.54 9.46 22.35
CA ARG A 4 3.01 10.85 22.24
C ARG A 4 2.67 11.45 20.86
N ARG A 5 2.72 10.64 19.80
CA ARG A 5 2.28 11.02 18.45
C ARG A 5 0.76 11.15 18.37
N VAL A 6 0.01 10.25 19.03
CA VAL A 6 -1.45 10.33 19.15
C VAL A 6 -1.90 11.60 19.87
N ARG A 7 -1.28 11.95 21.01
CA ARG A 7 -1.60 13.23 21.71
C ARG A 7 -1.25 14.48 20.89
N ALA A 8 -0.15 14.46 20.14
CA ALA A 8 0.21 15.56 19.25
C ALA A 8 -0.78 15.68 18.07
N CYS A 9 -1.19 14.55 17.49
CA CYS A 9 -2.20 14.48 16.44
C CYS A 9 -3.56 14.99 16.95
N LEU A 10 -4.01 14.52 18.11
CA LEU A 10 -5.24 14.98 18.77
C LEU A 10 -5.21 16.49 19.08
N CYS A 11 -4.05 17.05 19.46
CA CYS A 11 -3.89 18.49 19.68
C CYS A 11 -4.02 19.31 18.38
N VAL A 12 -3.46 18.81 17.27
CA VAL A 12 -3.62 19.42 15.94
C VAL A 12 -5.06 19.28 15.44
N CYS A 13 -5.69 18.13 15.64
CA CYS A 13 -7.08 17.88 15.25
C CYS A 13 -8.05 18.76 16.03
N ARG A 14 -7.87 18.91 17.35
CA ARG A 14 -8.67 19.85 18.17
C ARG A 14 -8.50 21.30 17.72
N LYS A 15 -7.31 21.69 17.27
CA LYS A 15 -7.10 23.02 16.67
C LYS A 15 -7.83 23.18 15.34
N LEU A 16 -7.85 22.15 14.49
CA LEU A 16 -8.59 22.14 13.23
C LEU A 16 -10.11 22.24 13.45
N VAL A 17 -10.66 21.49 14.41
CA VAL A 17 -12.07 21.58 14.82
C VAL A 17 -12.39 22.97 15.41
N SER A 18 -11.45 23.58 16.12
CA SER A 18 -11.60 24.92 16.69
C SER A 18 -11.49 26.07 15.67
N THR A 19 -10.87 25.85 14.51
CA THR A 19 -10.94 26.78 13.38
C THR A 19 -12.29 26.63 12.70
N LYS A 20 -13.27 27.44 13.15
CA LYS A 20 -14.59 27.58 12.53
C LYS A 20 -14.50 27.62 11.00
N ALA A 21 -15.44 26.95 10.36
CA ALA A 21 -15.80 27.09 8.95
C ALA A 21 -15.81 28.57 8.52
N MET A 22 -14.80 28.97 7.77
CA MET A 22 -14.80 30.21 6.98
C MET A 22 -14.85 29.80 5.52
N ASP A 23 -16.04 29.48 5.02
CA ASP A 23 -16.62 30.26 3.92
C ASP A 23 -18.09 29.84 3.70
N ASN A 24 -18.99 30.83 3.75
CA ASN A 24 -20.39 30.70 3.31
C ASN A 24 -20.53 30.69 1.77
N ASN A 25 -19.41 30.58 1.05
CA ASN A 25 -19.36 30.39 -0.39
C ASN A 25 -18.93 28.95 -0.65
N GLY A 26 -19.77 28.15 -1.30
CA GLY A 26 -19.61 26.71 -1.53
C GLY A 26 -18.31 26.30 -2.22
N GLY A 27 -17.20 26.33 -1.47
CA GLY A 27 -15.85 26.01 -1.89
C GLY A 27 -15.56 24.52 -1.92
N LEU A 28 -14.39 24.18 -2.46
CA LEU A 28 -13.86 22.82 -2.52
C LEU A 28 -13.81 22.21 -1.11
N LYS A 29 -14.66 21.22 -0.86
CA LYS A 29 -14.69 20.44 0.38
C LYS A 29 -13.55 19.44 0.40
N CYS A 30 -12.80 19.39 1.51
CA CYS A 30 -11.87 18.30 1.78
C CYS A 30 -12.55 17.16 2.55
N ALA A 31 -11.87 16.02 2.71
CA ALA A 31 -12.44 14.85 3.39
C ALA A 31 -12.88 15.15 4.84
N ILE A 32 -12.14 16.01 5.55
CA ILE A 32 -12.46 16.37 6.94
C ILE A 32 -13.74 17.20 7.02
N ASP A 33 -14.02 18.05 6.02
CA ASP A 33 -15.24 18.87 6.01
C ASP A 33 -16.50 18.00 5.96
N HIS A 34 -16.46 16.89 5.22
CA HIS A 34 -17.58 15.94 5.18
C HIS A 34 -17.78 15.22 6.51
N ILE A 35 -16.70 14.91 7.23
CA ILE A 35 -16.76 14.27 8.55
C ILE A 35 -17.36 15.25 9.58
N LEU A 36 -16.94 16.51 9.56
CA LEU A 36 -17.49 17.57 10.41
C LEU A 36 -18.95 17.87 10.07
N GLU A 37 -19.34 17.81 8.80
CA GLU A 37 -20.75 17.97 8.38
C GLU A 37 -21.63 16.85 8.97
N ALA A 38 -21.14 15.60 9.01
CA ALA A 38 -21.86 14.49 9.63
C ALA A 38 -22.02 14.68 11.15
N GLU A 39 -21.01 15.24 11.82
CA GLU A 39 -21.11 15.63 13.23
C GLU A 39 -22.19 16.71 13.43
N GLN A 40 -22.20 17.75 12.59
CA GLN A 40 -23.20 18.83 12.66
C GLN A 40 -24.63 18.33 12.43
N LYS A 41 -24.82 17.29 11.61
CA LYS A 41 -26.11 16.61 11.39
C LYS A 41 -26.51 15.68 12.54
N GLY A 42 -25.64 15.46 13.52
CA GLY A 42 -25.88 14.55 14.65
C GLY A 42 -25.76 13.06 14.28
N GLU A 43 -25.11 12.74 13.15
CA GLU A 43 -24.90 11.36 12.71
C GLU A 43 -23.74 10.69 13.48
N ILE A 44 -22.76 11.50 13.91
CA ILE A 44 -21.59 11.10 14.69
C ILE A 44 -21.27 12.17 15.76
N ASN A 45 -20.37 11.86 16.70
CA ASN A 45 -19.91 12.81 17.71
C ASN A 45 -18.43 13.24 17.48
N GLU A 46 -17.97 14.23 18.24
CA GLU A 46 -16.61 14.77 18.17
C GLU A 46 -15.53 13.68 18.32
N ASP A 47 -15.72 12.74 19.24
CA ASP A 47 -14.78 11.63 19.43
C ASP A 47 -14.67 10.76 18.16
N ASN A 48 -15.78 10.51 17.47
CA ASN A 48 -15.78 9.78 16.20
C ASN A 48 -14.97 10.51 15.13
N VAL A 49 -15.08 11.84 15.04
CA VAL A 49 -14.26 12.66 14.12
C VAL A 49 -12.78 12.43 14.40
N LEU A 50 -12.39 12.51 15.67
CA LEU A 50 -11.00 12.31 16.10
C LEU A 50 -10.51 10.88 15.83
N TYR A 51 -11.33 9.86 16.08
CA TYR A 51 -10.98 8.47 15.81
C TYR A 51 -10.80 8.19 14.32
N ILE A 52 -11.63 8.78 13.45
CA ILE A 52 -11.47 8.64 11.99
C ILE A 52 -10.11 9.20 11.56
N ILE A 53 -9.73 10.38 12.06
CA ILE A 53 -8.43 10.98 11.74
C ILE A 53 -7.27 10.13 12.28
N GLU A 54 -7.37 9.65 13.52
CA GLU A 54 -6.37 8.74 14.10
C GLU A 54 -6.22 7.47 13.25
N ASN A 55 -7.34 6.85 12.86
CA ASN A 55 -7.37 5.64 12.04
C ASN A 55 -6.70 5.85 10.69
N ILE A 56 -6.99 6.95 9.99
CA ILE A 56 -6.35 7.25 8.70
C ILE A 56 -4.83 7.42 8.87
N ASN A 57 -4.37 8.12 9.92
CA ASN A 57 -2.94 8.32 10.16
C ASN A 57 -2.17 7.01 10.33
N VAL A 58 -2.71 6.05 11.10
CA VAL A 58 -2.04 4.77 11.35
C VAL A 58 -2.23 3.77 10.21
N ALA A 59 -3.35 3.84 9.47
CA ALA A 59 -3.69 2.85 8.46
C ALA A 59 -3.21 3.19 7.04
N ALA A 60 -3.00 4.47 6.70
CA ALA A 60 -2.73 4.89 5.32
C ALA A 60 -1.28 5.27 5.03
N ILE A 61 -0.56 5.83 6.01
CA ILE A 61 0.74 6.47 5.76
C ILE A 61 1.86 5.42 5.66
N GLU A 62 2.17 4.77 6.78
CA GLU A 62 3.31 3.85 6.88
C GLU A 62 3.11 2.59 6.02
N THR A 63 1.87 2.11 5.90
CA THR A 63 1.52 0.94 5.07
C THR A 63 1.84 1.15 3.60
N THR A 64 1.52 2.33 3.06
CA THR A 64 1.86 2.74 1.70
C THR A 64 3.37 2.98 1.57
N LEU A 65 3.99 3.63 2.56
CA LEU A 65 5.43 3.89 2.57
C LEU A 65 6.25 2.60 2.50
N TRP A 66 5.94 1.58 3.31
CA TRP A 66 6.65 0.30 3.28
C TRP A 66 6.53 -0.37 1.91
N SER A 67 5.35 -0.29 1.28
CA SER A 67 5.15 -0.84 -0.06
C SER A 67 5.97 -0.09 -1.13
N ILE A 68 6.07 1.24 -1.03
CA ILE A 68 6.96 2.04 -1.89
C ILE A 68 8.42 1.64 -1.65
N GLU A 69 8.87 1.55 -0.40
CA GLU A 69 10.24 1.19 -0.06
C GLU A 69 10.61 -0.19 -0.59
N TRP A 70 9.74 -1.19 -0.42
CA TRP A 70 9.92 -2.53 -0.97
C TRP A 70 10.01 -2.52 -2.49
N GLY A 71 9.10 -1.82 -3.17
CA GLY A 71 9.10 -1.74 -4.63
C GLY A 71 10.38 -1.11 -5.17
N LEU A 72 10.86 -0.03 -4.53
CA LEU A 72 12.13 0.60 -4.89
C LEU A 72 13.32 -0.32 -4.62
N ALA A 73 13.32 -1.03 -3.49
CA ALA A 73 14.41 -1.95 -3.15
C ALA A 73 14.52 -3.10 -4.17
N GLU A 74 13.37 -3.66 -4.58
CA GLU A 74 13.35 -4.71 -5.60
C GLU A 74 13.77 -4.18 -6.98
N LEU A 75 13.34 -2.98 -7.38
CA LEU A 75 13.78 -2.37 -8.63
C LEU A 75 15.27 -2.06 -8.67
N VAL A 76 15.89 -1.74 -7.52
CA VAL A 76 17.35 -1.58 -7.43
C VAL A 76 18.06 -2.92 -7.58
N ASN A 77 17.50 -3.98 -7.01
CA ASN A 77 18.07 -5.33 -7.07
C ASN A 77 17.82 -6.06 -8.40
N HIS A 78 16.93 -5.52 -9.24
CA HIS A 78 16.55 -6.04 -10.56
C HIS A 78 16.63 -4.92 -11.63
N PRO A 79 17.85 -4.50 -12.03
CA PRO A 79 18.04 -3.42 -13.01
C PRO A 79 17.33 -3.65 -14.36
N GLU A 80 17.17 -4.90 -14.77
CA GLU A 80 16.45 -5.30 -15.97
C GLU A 80 14.94 -5.00 -15.89
N ILE A 81 14.33 -5.21 -14.72
CA ILE A 81 12.93 -4.84 -14.47
C ILE A 81 12.80 -3.32 -14.44
N GLN A 82 13.75 -2.64 -13.80
CA GLN A 82 13.79 -1.18 -13.75
C GLN A 82 13.90 -0.57 -15.16
N GLN A 83 14.72 -1.16 -16.04
CA GLN A 83 14.86 -0.74 -17.42
C GLN A 83 13.59 -1.01 -18.22
N LYS A 84 12.98 -2.20 -18.10
CA LYS A 84 11.73 -2.53 -18.80
C LYS A 84 10.57 -1.61 -18.40
N LEU A 85 10.47 -1.26 -17.13
CA LEU A 85 9.50 -0.28 -16.63
C LEU A 85 9.74 1.12 -17.23
N ARG A 86 11.00 1.52 -17.33
CA ARG A 86 11.39 2.78 -17.96
C ARG A 86 11.02 2.81 -19.44
N ASP A 87 11.32 1.73 -20.16
CA ASP A 87 11.02 1.58 -21.58
C ASP A 87 9.51 1.63 -21.84
N GLU A 88 8.69 1.00 -20.99
CA GLU A 88 7.23 1.11 -21.07
C GLU A 88 6.77 2.57 -20.95
N MET A 89 7.25 3.29 -19.93
CA MET A 89 6.84 4.67 -19.69
C MET A 89 7.28 5.60 -20.84
N ASP A 90 8.51 5.45 -21.34
CA ASP A 90 9.02 6.26 -22.44
C ASP A 90 8.25 5.95 -23.75
N ALA A 91 7.85 4.69 -23.98
CA ALA A 91 7.08 4.28 -25.16
C ALA A 91 5.62 4.73 -25.12
N VAL A 92 4.97 4.66 -23.95
CA VAL A 92 3.53 4.95 -23.80
C VAL A 92 3.26 6.44 -23.59
N LEU A 93 4.10 7.13 -22.80
CA LEU A 93 3.92 8.54 -22.45
C LEU A 93 4.76 9.48 -23.32
N GLY A 94 5.83 8.97 -23.92
CA GLY A 94 6.87 9.76 -24.57
C GLY A 94 7.97 10.17 -23.59
N ALA A 95 9.22 10.17 -24.07
CA ALA A 95 10.37 10.57 -23.26
C ALA A 95 10.16 11.97 -22.65
N GLY A 96 10.49 12.12 -21.36
CA GLY A 96 10.35 13.38 -20.61
C GLY A 96 8.92 13.73 -20.15
N HIS A 97 7.88 13.05 -20.65
CA HIS A 97 6.51 13.27 -20.21
C HIS A 97 6.25 12.55 -18.90
N GLN A 98 5.98 13.34 -17.86
CA GLN A 98 5.90 12.81 -16.52
C GLN A 98 4.55 12.11 -16.26
N ILE A 99 4.58 10.93 -15.65
CA ILE A 99 3.40 10.13 -15.33
C ILE A 99 2.39 10.91 -14.46
N THR A 100 1.12 10.83 -14.82
CA THR A 100 -0.01 11.30 -13.99
C THR A 100 -0.90 10.14 -13.56
N GLU A 101 -1.81 10.37 -12.62
CA GLU A 101 -2.71 9.31 -12.13
C GLU A 101 -3.50 8.60 -13.26
N PRO A 102 -4.13 9.30 -14.22
CA PRO A 102 -4.88 8.66 -15.29
C PRO A 102 -4.02 7.79 -16.22
N ASP A 103 -2.72 8.05 -16.28
CA ASP A 103 -1.79 7.29 -17.12
C ASP A 103 -1.44 5.93 -16.53
N THR A 104 -1.60 5.75 -15.21
CA THR A 104 -1.30 4.48 -14.54
C THR A 104 -2.09 3.31 -15.13
N HIS A 105 -3.30 3.56 -15.67
CA HIS A 105 -4.11 2.56 -16.33
C HIS A 105 -3.56 2.07 -17.68
N LYS A 106 -2.69 2.85 -18.32
CA LYS A 106 -2.08 2.54 -19.63
C LYS A 106 -0.72 1.84 -19.50
N LEU A 107 -0.24 1.64 -18.27
CA LEU A 107 1.09 1.12 -17.95
C LEU A 107 0.99 -0.25 -17.27
N PRO A 108 0.67 -1.32 -18.02
CA PRO A 108 0.44 -2.64 -17.45
C PRO A 108 1.66 -3.22 -16.74
N TYR A 109 2.88 -2.93 -17.17
CA TYR A 109 4.10 -3.38 -16.51
C TYR A 109 4.34 -2.63 -15.20
N LEU A 110 4.09 -1.32 -15.13
CA LEU A 110 4.05 -0.59 -13.86
C LEU A 110 3.04 -1.21 -12.87
N GLN A 111 1.83 -1.51 -13.34
CA GLN A 111 0.82 -2.17 -12.51
C GLN A 111 1.30 -3.55 -12.05
N ALA A 112 1.93 -4.33 -12.92
CA ALA A 112 2.50 -5.62 -12.59
C ALA A 112 3.62 -5.53 -11.56
N VAL A 113 4.49 -4.51 -11.63
CA VAL A 113 5.54 -4.23 -10.63
C VAL A 113 4.91 -3.93 -9.27
N ILE A 114 3.85 -3.12 -9.22
CA ILE A 114 3.11 -2.83 -7.98
C ILE A 114 2.48 -4.11 -7.42
N LYS A 115 1.80 -4.90 -8.26
CA LYS A 115 1.19 -6.16 -7.85
C LYS A 115 2.22 -7.15 -7.32
N GLU A 116 3.37 -7.27 -7.97
CA GLU A 116 4.44 -8.18 -7.52
C GLU A 116 5.10 -7.70 -6.22
N THR A 117 5.23 -6.38 -6.03
CA THR A 117 5.67 -5.81 -4.75
C THR A 117 4.72 -6.17 -3.62
N LEU A 118 3.41 -6.00 -3.83
CA LEU A 118 2.38 -6.33 -2.85
C LEU A 118 2.23 -7.84 -2.61
N ARG A 119 2.64 -8.68 -3.56
CA ARG A 119 2.63 -10.15 -3.44
C ARG A 119 3.83 -10.65 -2.63
N LEU A 120 5.05 -10.39 -3.11
CA LEU A 120 6.28 -10.89 -2.52
C LEU A 120 6.57 -10.22 -1.18
N ARG A 121 6.40 -8.90 -1.12
CA ARG A 121 6.73 -8.04 0.03
C ARG A 121 5.49 -7.45 0.68
N MET A 122 4.47 -8.29 0.88
CA MET A 122 3.19 -7.88 1.46
C MET A 122 3.37 -7.20 2.82
N ALA A 123 3.27 -5.88 2.85
CA ALA A 123 3.62 -5.08 4.02
C ALA A 123 2.72 -5.34 5.24
N ILE A 124 1.49 -5.83 5.04
CA ILE A 124 0.55 -6.26 6.09
C ILE A 124 0.26 -7.76 5.93
N PRO A 125 1.19 -8.64 6.33
CA PRO A 125 1.20 -10.05 5.90
C PRO A 125 0.07 -10.90 6.52
N LEU A 126 -0.48 -10.48 7.66
CA LEU A 126 -1.54 -11.19 8.39
C LEU A 126 -2.90 -10.47 8.34
N LEU A 127 -3.03 -9.43 7.52
CA LEU A 127 -4.16 -8.51 7.49
C LEU A 127 -4.44 -7.89 8.88
N VAL A 128 -5.60 -7.25 9.03
CA VAL A 128 -6.12 -6.83 10.33
C VAL A 128 -6.89 -8.02 10.94
N PRO A 129 -6.74 -8.33 12.24
CA PRO A 129 -7.43 -9.46 12.84
C PRO A 129 -8.96 -9.38 12.71
N HIS A 130 -9.56 -10.50 12.31
CA HIS A 130 -11.01 -10.70 12.35
C HIS A 130 -11.42 -11.30 13.71
N MET A 131 -12.70 -11.21 14.05
CA MET A 131 -13.27 -11.81 15.25
C MET A 131 -14.73 -12.19 15.03
N ASN A 132 -15.13 -13.35 15.54
CA ASN A 132 -16.50 -13.87 15.51
C ASN A 132 -17.23 -13.54 16.84
N LEU A 133 -18.38 -12.87 16.77
CA LEU A 133 -19.16 -12.50 17.96
C LEU A 133 -19.87 -13.68 18.65
N HIS A 134 -20.03 -14.78 17.92
CA HIS A 134 -20.69 -15.99 18.39
C HIS A 134 -19.84 -17.19 18.01
N ASP A 135 -20.05 -18.32 18.69
CA ASP A 135 -19.46 -19.59 18.31
C ASP A 135 -19.74 -19.87 16.84
N ALA A 136 -18.69 -20.21 16.11
CA ALA A 136 -18.71 -20.39 14.67
C ALA A 136 -18.06 -21.71 14.28
N LYS A 137 -18.12 -22.03 12.99
CA LYS A 137 -17.38 -23.15 12.42
C LYS A 137 -16.48 -22.68 11.29
N LEU A 138 -15.25 -23.18 11.27
CA LEU A 138 -14.30 -22.99 10.17
C LEU A 138 -13.66 -24.34 9.85
N ALA A 139 -13.73 -24.77 8.60
CA ALA A 139 -13.24 -26.09 8.15
C ALA A 139 -13.74 -27.27 9.03
N GLY A 140 -14.97 -27.17 9.54
CA GLY A 140 -15.59 -28.17 10.43
C GLY A 140 -15.28 -28.01 11.93
N TYR A 141 -14.24 -27.26 12.29
CA TYR A 141 -13.85 -27.01 13.69
C TYR A 141 -14.74 -25.98 14.35
N ASN A 142 -15.01 -26.16 15.65
CA ASN A 142 -15.69 -25.16 16.47
C ASN A 142 -14.71 -24.04 16.81
N ILE A 143 -15.10 -22.81 16.52
CA ILE A 143 -14.35 -21.59 16.83
C ILE A 143 -15.14 -20.84 17.91
N PRO A 144 -14.65 -20.78 19.16
CA PRO A 144 -15.33 -20.07 20.23
C PRO A 144 -15.56 -18.61 19.89
N ALA A 145 -16.65 -18.02 20.40
CA ALA A 145 -16.87 -16.58 20.34
C ALA A 145 -15.63 -15.79 20.81
N GLU A 146 -15.44 -14.62 20.22
CA GLU A 146 -14.33 -13.69 20.48
C GLU A 146 -12.93 -14.21 20.12
N SER A 147 -12.84 -15.33 19.38
CA SER A 147 -11.56 -15.82 18.87
C SER A 147 -10.92 -14.82 17.91
N LYS A 148 -9.62 -14.57 18.07
CA LYS A 148 -8.82 -13.79 17.11
C LYS A 148 -8.53 -14.64 15.88
N ILE A 149 -9.05 -14.22 14.73
CA ILE A 149 -8.87 -14.91 13.45
C ILE A 149 -7.85 -14.15 12.62
N LEU A 150 -6.75 -14.82 12.24
CA LEU A 150 -5.69 -14.29 11.40
C LEU A 150 -5.67 -15.04 10.08
N VAL A 151 -5.60 -14.30 8.98
CA VAL A 151 -5.40 -14.86 7.64
C VAL A 151 -3.94 -14.59 7.27
N ASN A 152 -3.16 -15.65 7.03
CA ASN A 152 -1.78 -15.49 6.57
C ASN A 152 -1.76 -15.17 5.06
N ALA A 153 -2.12 -13.94 4.72
CA ALA A 153 -2.25 -13.46 3.34
C ALA A 153 -0.92 -13.47 2.59
N TRP A 154 0.20 -13.21 3.27
CA TRP A 154 1.53 -13.35 2.67
C TRP A 154 1.80 -14.80 2.24
N PHE A 155 1.50 -15.78 3.08
CA PHE A 155 1.68 -17.19 2.71
C PHE A 155 0.77 -17.59 1.55
N LEU A 156 -0.50 -17.16 1.55
CA LEU A 156 -1.41 -17.40 0.41
C LEU A 156 -0.82 -16.90 -0.91
N ALA A 157 -0.17 -15.72 -0.87
CA ALA A 157 0.45 -15.07 -2.02
C ALA A 157 1.84 -15.63 -2.40
N ASN A 158 2.43 -16.48 -1.56
CA ASN A 158 3.78 -17.01 -1.72
C ASN A 158 3.86 -18.55 -1.59
N ASN A 159 2.73 -19.25 -1.55
CA ASN A 159 2.71 -20.70 -1.45
C ASN A 159 3.24 -21.33 -2.76
N PRO A 160 4.35 -22.10 -2.73
CA PRO A 160 4.95 -22.70 -3.93
C PRO A 160 4.07 -23.75 -4.61
N GLU A 161 3.05 -24.27 -3.93
CA GLU A 161 2.06 -25.17 -4.54
C GLU A 161 1.03 -24.42 -5.39
N GLN A 162 0.86 -23.11 -5.16
CA GLN A 162 -0.18 -22.29 -5.77
C GLN A 162 0.38 -21.20 -6.70
N TRP A 163 1.67 -20.89 -6.59
CA TRP A 163 2.38 -19.88 -7.36
C TRP A 163 3.67 -20.45 -7.96
N LYS A 164 3.92 -20.16 -9.24
CA LYS A 164 5.15 -20.62 -9.91
C LYS A 164 6.36 -19.77 -9.50
N ARG A 165 7.34 -20.38 -8.83
CA ARG A 165 8.56 -19.71 -8.32
C ARG A 165 8.19 -18.45 -7.51
N PRO A 166 7.49 -18.62 -6.36
CA PRO A 166 6.93 -17.49 -5.61
C PRO A 166 7.99 -16.62 -4.94
N ASP A 167 9.20 -17.15 -4.76
CA ASP A 167 10.36 -16.47 -4.19
C ASP A 167 11.03 -15.47 -5.16
N GLU A 168 10.73 -15.58 -6.46
CA GLU A 168 11.20 -14.62 -7.47
C GLU A 168 10.32 -13.36 -7.49
N PHE A 169 10.96 -12.18 -7.48
CA PHE A 169 10.31 -10.93 -7.88
C PHE A 169 10.17 -10.90 -9.41
N ARG A 170 9.04 -11.41 -9.92
CA ARG A 170 8.76 -11.54 -11.36
C ARG A 170 7.44 -10.87 -11.74
N PRO A 171 7.43 -9.56 -12.03
CA PRO A 171 6.24 -8.82 -12.45
C PRO A 171 5.52 -9.47 -13.64
N GLU A 172 6.25 -10.12 -14.55
CA GLU A 172 5.71 -10.82 -15.73
C GLU A 172 4.60 -11.80 -15.38
N ARG A 173 4.59 -12.41 -14.18
CA ARG A 173 3.51 -13.33 -13.78
C ARG A 173 2.12 -12.69 -13.90
N PHE A 174 2.02 -11.40 -13.59
CA PHE A 174 0.76 -10.64 -13.66
C PHE A 174 0.40 -10.18 -15.08
N LEU A 175 1.23 -10.49 -16.07
CA LEU A 175 0.95 -10.32 -17.49
C LEU A 175 0.79 -11.68 -18.20
N GLU A 176 1.26 -12.75 -17.58
CA GLU A 176 1.31 -14.11 -18.11
C GLU A 176 0.27 -15.02 -17.42
N GLU A 177 0.71 -15.91 -16.52
CA GLU A 177 -0.15 -16.94 -15.93
C GLU A 177 -1.15 -16.40 -14.90
N GLU A 178 -0.84 -15.27 -14.25
CA GLU A 178 -1.69 -14.60 -13.26
C GLU A 178 -2.30 -13.29 -13.82
N LYS A 179 -2.44 -13.18 -15.15
CA LYS A 179 -2.96 -11.98 -15.84
C LYS A 179 -4.36 -11.51 -15.44
N HIS A 180 -5.12 -12.35 -14.76
CA HIS A 180 -6.47 -12.03 -14.26
C HIS A 180 -6.50 -11.78 -12.76
N VAL A 181 -5.37 -11.88 -12.06
CA VAL A 181 -5.27 -11.67 -10.62
C VAL A 181 -5.07 -10.18 -10.34
N GLU A 182 -5.94 -9.63 -9.49
CA GLU A 182 -5.98 -8.21 -9.16
C GLU A 182 -5.87 -7.95 -7.65
N ALA A 183 -5.34 -6.78 -7.30
CA ALA A 183 -5.11 -6.40 -5.91
C ALA A 183 -6.40 -6.25 -5.08
N ASN A 184 -7.57 -6.22 -5.72
CA ASN A 184 -8.87 -6.17 -5.06
C ASN A 184 -9.32 -7.50 -4.42
N GLY A 185 -8.50 -8.56 -4.53
CA GLY A 185 -8.79 -9.85 -3.93
C GLY A 185 -9.82 -10.68 -4.69
N ASN A 186 -9.91 -10.51 -6.01
CA ASN A 186 -10.72 -11.37 -6.88
C ASN A 186 -10.24 -12.83 -6.89
N ASP A 187 -8.99 -13.07 -6.52
CA ASP A 187 -8.41 -14.39 -6.26
C ASP A 187 -7.99 -14.51 -4.79
N PHE A 188 -8.49 -15.52 -4.08
CA PHE A 188 -8.18 -15.72 -2.66
C PHE A 188 -6.72 -16.08 -2.36
N ARG A 189 -5.93 -16.41 -3.38
CA ARG A 189 -4.47 -16.56 -3.28
C ARG A 189 -3.77 -15.21 -3.11
N TYR A 190 -4.41 -14.09 -3.49
CA TYR A 190 -3.80 -12.77 -3.50
C TYR A 190 -4.71 -11.71 -2.84
N LEU A 191 -4.47 -11.44 -1.55
CA LEU A 191 -5.36 -10.62 -0.72
C LEU A 191 -4.64 -9.41 -0.06
N PRO A 192 -3.82 -8.61 -0.77
CA PRO A 192 -3.04 -7.52 -0.15
C PRO A 192 -3.91 -6.44 0.52
N PHE A 193 -5.17 -6.30 0.11
CA PHE A 193 -6.14 -5.36 0.67
C PHE A 193 -7.32 -6.05 1.37
N GLY A 194 -7.24 -7.37 1.59
CA GLY A 194 -8.37 -8.18 2.07
C GLY A 194 -9.54 -8.22 1.08
N VAL A 195 -10.66 -8.82 1.49
CA VAL A 195 -11.86 -8.98 0.66
C VAL A 195 -13.14 -8.90 1.50
N GLY A 196 -14.25 -8.49 0.87
CA GLY A 196 -15.57 -8.43 1.51
C GLY A 196 -15.76 -7.19 2.40
N ARG A 197 -16.63 -7.30 3.41
CA ARG A 197 -17.13 -6.14 4.19
C ARG A 197 -16.05 -5.34 4.93
N ARG A 198 -14.90 -5.96 5.22
CA ARG A 198 -13.79 -5.35 5.98
C ARG A 198 -12.53 -5.17 5.12
N SER A 199 -12.65 -5.27 3.79
CA SER A 199 -11.55 -4.95 2.87
C SER A 199 -11.11 -3.50 3.03
N CYS A 200 -9.86 -3.22 2.69
CA CYS A 200 -9.29 -1.89 2.79
C CYS A 200 -10.01 -0.92 1.83
N PRO A 201 -10.65 0.15 2.32
CA PRO A 201 -11.22 1.18 1.45
C PRO A 201 -10.14 2.05 0.80
N GLY A 202 -8.93 2.07 1.37
CA GLY A 202 -7.79 2.86 0.88
C GLY A 202 -7.12 2.31 -0.38
N ILE A 203 -7.54 1.14 -0.90
CA ILE A 203 -6.99 0.56 -2.15
C ILE A 203 -7.02 1.55 -3.31
N ILE A 204 -8.09 2.34 -3.41
CA ILE A 204 -8.29 3.35 -4.47
C ILE A 204 -7.29 4.51 -4.38
N LEU A 205 -6.68 4.74 -3.22
CA LEU A 205 -5.65 5.76 -3.03
C LEU A 205 -4.24 5.14 -3.11
N ALA A 206 -4.05 3.99 -2.47
CA ALA A 206 -2.75 3.34 -2.35
C ALA A 206 -2.17 2.94 -3.72
N LEU A 207 -2.99 2.35 -4.61
CA LEU A 207 -2.51 1.88 -5.91
C LEU A 207 -2.02 3.05 -6.81
N PRO A 208 -2.79 4.15 -6.99
CA PRO A 208 -2.28 5.33 -7.68
C PRO A 208 -1.04 5.94 -7.03
N ILE A 209 -1.01 6.07 -5.70
CA ILE A 209 0.14 6.65 -4.99
C ILE A 209 1.39 5.81 -5.25
N LEU A 210 1.29 4.47 -5.16
CA LEU A 210 2.38 3.55 -5.49
C LEU A 210 2.87 3.74 -6.93
N GLY A 211 1.94 3.73 -7.89
CA GLY A 211 2.28 3.84 -9.31
C GLY A 211 2.93 5.18 -9.67
N ILE A 212 2.36 6.29 -9.20
CA ILE A 212 2.91 7.62 -9.46
C ILE A 212 4.28 7.76 -8.78
N THR A 213 4.43 7.35 -7.52
CA THR A 213 5.69 7.54 -6.79
C THR A 213 6.83 6.72 -7.41
N ILE A 214 6.59 5.42 -7.63
CA ILE A 214 7.59 4.53 -8.23
C ILE A 214 7.86 4.96 -9.68
N GLY A 215 6.82 5.21 -10.47
CA GLY A 215 6.92 5.66 -11.85
C GLY A 215 7.74 6.95 -11.97
N ARG A 216 7.45 7.99 -11.17
CA ARG A 216 8.21 9.24 -11.17
C ARG A 216 9.68 9.03 -10.79
N LEU A 217 9.97 8.21 -9.79
CA LEU A 217 11.35 7.94 -9.40
C LEU A 217 12.13 7.23 -10.51
N VAL A 218 11.54 6.20 -11.11
CA VAL A 218 12.16 5.49 -12.24
C VAL A 218 12.25 6.41 -13.46
N GLN A 219 11.27 7.26 -13.75
CA GLN A 219 11.33 8.20 -14.87
C GLN A 219 12.49 9.16 -14.77
N ASN A 220 12.86 9.63 -13.58
CA ASN A 220 13.85 10.69 -13.39
C ASN A 220 15.24 10.18 -12.97
N PHE A 221 15.33 8.97 -12.41
CA PHE A 221 16.56 8.43 -11.87
C PHE A 221 16.86 7.01 -12.35
N VAL A 222 18.15 6.70 -12.44
CA VAL A 222 18.65 5.33 -12.38
C VAL A 222 18.93 5.01 -10.92
N LEU A 223 18.13 4.11 -10.35
CA LEU A 223 18.20 3.72 -8.94
C LEU A 223 19.19 2.58 -8.79
N THR A 224 20.21 2.76 -7.94
CA THR A 224 21.32 1.81 -7.76
C THR A 224 21.65 1.63 -6.28
N PRO A 225 22.30 0.50 -5.90
CA PRO A 225 22.80 0.34 -4.55
C PRO A 225 23.95 1.34 -4.25
N PRO A 226 24.28 1.56 -2.97
CA PRO A 226 25.43 2.37 -2.57
C PRO A 226 26.75 1.85 -3.16
N PRO A 227 27.76 2.71 -3.35
CA PRO A 227 29.09 2.26 -3.77
C PRO A 227 29.63 1.17 -2.84
N GLY A 228 30.16 0.09 -3.41
CA GLY A 228 30.67 -1.06 -2.66
C GLY A 228 29.61 -2.10 -2.25
N GLN A 229 28.37 -1.97 -2.75
CA GLN A 229 27.31 -2.97 -2.60
C GLN A 229 26.77 -3.37 -3.97
N ASP A 230 26.64 -4.67 -4.22
CA ASP A 230 26.06 -5.17 -5.49
C ASP A 230 24.53 -5.15 -5.48
N LYS A 231 23.93 -5.31 -4.29
CA LYS A 231 22.49 -5.31 -4.05
C LYS A 231 22.16 -4.66 -2.72
N LEU A 232 20.94 -4.16 -2.59
CA LEU A 232 20.36 -3.78 -1.30
C LEU A 232 20.05 -5.01 -0.48
N ASP A 233 20.34 -4.92 0.82
CA ASP A 233 19.90 -5.91 1.81
C ASP A 233 18.38 -5.83 1.97
N THR A 234 17.69 -6.86 1.50
CA THR A 234 16.23 -7.01 1.56
C THR A 234 15.80 -7.95 2.67
N THR A 235 16.64 -8.14 3.70
CA THR A 235 16.28 -8.93 4.87
C THR A 235 15.01 -8.37 5.50
N GLU A 236 14.05 -9.26 5.71
CA GLU A 236 12.75 -8.92 6.25
C GLU A 236 12.81 -8.75 7.77
N LYS A 237 12.11 -7.73 8.27
CA LYS A 237 11.73 -7.64 9.68
C LYS A 237 10.22 -7.68 9.74
N GLY A 238 9.70 -8.83 10.15
CA GLY A 238 8.26 -9.07 10.24
C GLY A 238 7.78 -9.22 11.67
N GLY A 239 6.51 -8.91 11.89
CA GLY A 239 5.78 -9.22 13.12
C GLY A 239 4.29 -9.38 12.81
N GLN A 240 3.47 -9.38 13.85
CA GLN A 240 2.03 -9.58 13.68
C GLN A 240 1.37 -8.47 12.80
N PHE A 241 1.90 -7.25 12.84
CA PHE A 241 1.26 -6.07 12.23
C PHE A 241 1.83 -5.67 10.88
N SER A 242 3.12 -5.94 10.64
CA SER A 242 3.80 -5.47 9.44
C SER A 242 4.99 -6.33 9.04
N LEU A 243 5.36 -6.20 7.76
CA LEU A 243 6.57 -6.72 7.14
C LEU A 243 7.27 -5.56 6.43
N HIS A 244 8.39 -5.11 6.97
CA HIS A 244 9.20 -4.01 6.43
C HIS A 244 10.66 -4.45 6.31
N ILE A 245 11.45 -3.72 5.52
CA ILE A 245 12.90 -3.95 5.42
C ILE A 245 13.52 -3.79 6.81
N LEU A 246 14.37 -4.75 7.21
CA LEU A 246 15.04 -4.75 8.51
C LEU A 246 15.85 -3.47 8.77
N LYS A 247 16.52 -2.99 7.73
CA LYS A 247 17.33 -1.76 7.75
C LYS A 247 16.92 -0.86 6.58
N HIS A 248 16.37 0.31 6.87
CA HIS A 248 15.93 1.24 5.83
C HIS A 248 16.98 1.42 4.74
N SER A 249 16.52 1.34 3.49
CA SER A 249 17.41 1.28 2.33
C SER A 249 18.11 2.62 2.09
N THR A 250 19.40 2.58 1.80
CA THR A 250 20.12 3.72 1.22
C THR A 250 20.21 3.50 -0.28
N ILE A 251 19.55 4.34 -1.07
CA ILE A 251 19.50 4.21 -2.53
C ILE A 251 20.25 5.38 -3.17
N VAL A 252 21.10 5.09 -4.15
CA VAL A 252 21.73 6.10 -4.98
C VAL A 252 20.82 6.39 -6.17
N ALA A 253 20.25 7.59 -6.20
CA ALA A 253 19.42 8.08 -7.29
C ALA A 253 20.26 8.93 -8.26
N LYS A 254 20.71 8.32 -9.36
CA LYS A 254 21.50 9.03 -10.40
C LYS A 254 20.55 9.71 -11.38
N PRO A 255 20.59 11.04 -11.57
CA PRO A 255 19.74 11.72 -12.54
C PRO A 255 19.91 11.12 -13.93
N ARG A 256 18.80 10.94 -14.65
CA ARG A 256 18.85 10.66 -16.09
C ARG A 256 19.23 11.92 -16.86
N VAL A 257 19.87 11.72 -17.99
CA VAL A 257 20.02 12.74 -19.03
C VAL A 257 18.98 12.43 -20.10
N PHE A 258 18.21 13.45 -20.52
CA PHE A 258 17.20 13.37 -21.57
C PHE A 258 17.71 14.11 -22.81
#